data_AF-E6PQB1-F1
#
_entry.id   AF-E6PQB1-F1
#
_cell.length_a   1.000
_cell.length_b   1.000
_cell.length_c   1.000
_cell.angle_alpha   90.00
_cell.angle_beta   90.00
_cell.angle_gamma   90.00
#
_symmetry.space_group_name_H-M   'P 1'
#
loop_
_entity.id
_entity.type
_entity.pdbx_description
1 polymer ?
#
loop_
_entity_poly.entity_id
_entity_poly.type
_entity_poly.pdbx_seq_one_letter_code
_entity_poly.pdbx_strand_id
1 'polypeptide(L)'
;MRTVDEAELRRWRELSAADVVVKLATYAKRDAAFVPIKNPATRRWHVNAQGQEFELLLTGSKFFDTRMERGGGGAVDLAKHLLGLDFRRAVEILRRCGL
;
A
#
# COMPACT_ATOMS: atom_id res chain seq x y z
N MET A 1 22.68 -7.41 0.06
CA MET A 1 21.33 -7.20 0.61
C MET A 1 21.15 -8.14 1.78
N ARG A 2 20.77 -7.65 2.97
CA ARG A 2 20.47 -8.52 4.13
C ARG A 2 19.19 -9.31 3.86
N THR A 3 19.22 -10.62 4.14
CA THR A 3 18.03 -11.49 4.12
C THR A 3 16.91 -10.86 4.96
N VAL A 4 15.68 -10.90 4.46
CA VAL A 4 14.52 -10.44 5.23
C VAL A 4 14.23 -11.49 6.28
N ASP A 5 14.22 -11.11 7.56
CA ASP A 5 13.84 -12.01 8.64
C ASP A 5 12.32 -12.03 8.85
N GLU A 6 11.83 -13.05 9.58
CA GLU A 6 10.38 -13.22 9.79
C GLU A 6 9.76 -12.07 10.58
N ALA A 7 10.52 -11.47 11.50
CA ALA A 7 10.05 -10.34 12.30
C ALA A 7 9.81 -9.10 11.43
N GLU A 8 10.73 -8.81 10.50
CA GLU A 8 10.59 -7.73 9.53
C GLU A 8 9.39 -7.96 8.60
N LEU A 9 9.22 -9.18 8.07
CA LEU A 9 8.06 -9.53 7.25
C LEU A 9 6.74 -9.39 8.00
N ARG A 10 6.69 -9.86 9.25
CA ARG A 10 5.50 -9.76 10.08
C ARG A 10 5.13 -8.30 10.31
N ARG A 11 6.11 -7.46 10.65
CA ARG A 11 5.91 -6.01 10.82
C ARG A 11 5.31 -5.38 9.56
N TRP A 12 5.86 -5.66 8.38
CA TRP A 12 5.33 -5.13 7.12
C TRP A 12 3.93 -5.64 6.77
N ARG A 13 3.54 -6.86 7.19
CA ARG A 13 2.18 -7.39 7.01
C ARG A 13 1.14 -6.69 7.90
N GLU A 14 1.59 -6.16 9.03
CA GLU A 14 0.74 -5.51 10.03
C GLU A 14 0.62 -3.99 9.80
N LEU A 15 1.55 -3.38 9.04
CA LEU A 15 1.50 -1.95 8.72
C LEU A 15 0.19 -1.53 8.06
N SER A 16 -0.35 -0.39 8.51
CA SER A 16 -1.49 0.28 7.88
C SER A 16 -1.18 0.58 6.42
N ALA A 17 -2.06 0.16 5.51
CA ALA A 17 -1.92 0.45 4.08
C ALA A 17 -1.94 1.96 3.83
N ALA A 18 -2.66 2.74 4.65
CA ALA A 18 -2.68 4.19 4.54
C ALA A 18 -1.29 4.80 4.84
N ASP A 19 -0.61 4.34 5.88
CA ASP A 19 0.72 4.84 6.25
C ASP A 19 1.76 4.47 5.18
N VAL A 20 1.64 3.26 4.62
CA VAL A 20 2.50 2.81 3.52
C VAL A 20 2.26 3.64 2.26
N VAL A 21 1.00 3.88 1.87
CA VAL A 21 0.66 4.71 0.70
C VAL A 21 1.27 6.11 0.85
N VAL A 22 1.11 6.75 2.01
CA VAL A 22 1.65 8.10 2.26
C VAL A 22 3.18 8.15 2.13
N LYS A 23 3.87 7.06 2.45
CA LYS A 23 5.34 6.97 2.37
C LYS A 23 5.87 6.64 0.97
N LEU A 24 5.12 5.85 0.20
CA LEU A 24 5.59 5.35 -1.11
C LEU A 24 5.14 6.22 -2.29
N ALA A 25 3.98 6.86 -2.16
CA ALA A 25 3.38 7.62 -3.26
C ALA A 25 3.99 9.01 -3.39
N THR A 26 4.02 9.52 -4.63
CA THR A 26 4.30 10.93 -4.89
C THR A 26 3.18 11.82 -4.35
N TYR A 27 1.94 11.33 -4.47
CA TYR A 27 0.76 11.98 -3.92
C TYR A 27 -0.23 10.94 -3.40
N ALA A 28 -0.84 11.23 -2.25
CA ALA A 28 -1.90 10.41 -1.69
C ALA A 28 -2.91 11.29 -0.97
N LYS A 29 -4.18 11.16 -1.33
CA LYS A 29 -5.28 11.88 -0.68
C LYS A 29 -6.45 10.96 -0.43
N ARG A 30 -6.95 11.00 0.80
CA ARG A 30 -8.20 10.36 1.17
C ARG A 30 -9.37 11.10 0.53
N ASP A 31 -10.31 10.34 -0.02
CA ASP A 31 -11.61 10.85 -0.43
C ASP A 31 -12.54 10.98 0.79
N ALA A 32 -12.94 12.22 1.09
CA ALA A 32 -13.82 12.54 2.22
C ALA A 32 -15.30 12.23 1.94
N ALA A 33 -15.70 12.15 0.66
CA ALA A 33 -17.07 11.87 0.28
C ALA A 33 -17.39 10.35 0.21
N PHE A 34 -16.36 9.50 0.28
CA PHE A 34 -16.55 8.05 0.26
C PHE A 34 -17.21 7.54 1.54
N VAL A 35 -18.37 6.88 1.39
CA VAL A 35 -19.09 6.19 2.46
C VAL A 35 -18.96 4.67 2.26
N PRO A 36 -18.29 3.94 3.17
CA PRO A 36 -18.15 2.50 3.03
C PRO A 36 -19.48 1.76 3.28
N ILE A 37 -19.72 0.69 2.53
CA ILE A 37 -20.94 -0.14 2.67
C ILE A 37 -20.68 -1.38 3.54
N LYS A 38 -19.62 -2.15 3.24
CA LYS A 38 -19.37 -3.45 3.88
C LYS A 38 -18.56 -3.36 5.18
N ASN A 39 -17.48 -2.59 5.16
CA ASN A 39 -16.61 -2.43 6.32
C ASN A 39 -16.46 -0.94 6.65
N PRO A 40 -16.95 -0.48 7.82
CA PRO A 40 -16.93 0.94 8.18
C PRO A 40 -15.53 1.51 8.39
N ALA A 41 -14.49 0.69 8.47
CA ALA A 41 -13.09 1.13 8.52
C ALA A 41 -12.49 1.37 7.12
N THR A 42 -13.14 0.92 6.04
CA THR A 42 -12.63 1.12 4.68
C THR A 42 -12.63 2.60 4.31
N ARG A 43 -11.55 3.05 3.68
CA ARG A 43 -11.39 4.40 3.14
C ARG A 43 -10.96 4.34 1.69
N ARG A 44 -11.52 5.21 0.84
CA ARG A 44 -11.05 5.42 -0.53
C ARG A 44 -9.93 6.45 -0.56
N TRP A 45 -8.91 6.17 -1.36
CA TRP A 45 -7.73 7.01 -1.58
C TRP A 45 -7.46 7.17 -3.06
N HIS A 46 -7.12 8.38 -3.47
CA HIS A 46 -6.53 8.68 -4.78
C HIS A 46 -5.02 8.81 -4.60
N VAL A 47 -4.27 8.03 -5.37
CA VAL A 47 -2.83 7.87 -5.20
C VAL A 47 -2.13 8.03 -6.54
N ASN A 48 -1.13 8.89 -6.60
CA ASN A 48 -0.18 8.93 -7.71
C ASN A 48 1.15 8.33 -7.26
N ALA A 49 1.62 7.29 -7.96
CA ALA A 49 2.95 6.72 -7.77
C ALA A 49 3.63 6.56 -9.12
N GLN A 50 4.84 7.11 -9.25
CA GLN A 50 5.63 7.08 -10.50
C GLN A 50 4.87 7.56 -11.74
N GLY A 51 3.98 8.56 -11.59
CA GLY A 51 3.18 9.09 -12.69
C GLY A 51 1.94 8.28 -13.04
N GLN A 52 1.68 7.17 -12.34
CA GLN A 52 0.48 6.36 -12.50
C GLN A 52 -0.55 6.69 -11.41
N GLU A 53 -1.82 6.80 -11.82
CA GLU A 53 -2.96 7.12 -10.95
C GLU A 53 -3.74 5.87 -10.52
N PHE A 54 -3.95 5.73 -9.22
CA PHE A 54 -4.65 4.62 -8.59
C PHE A 54 -5.86 5.13 -7.79
N GLU A 55 -6.91 4.33 -7.74
CA GLU A 55 -7.99 4.48 -6.77
C GLU A 55 -8.01 3.25 -5.87
N LEU A 56 -7.68 3.45 -4.59
CA LEU A 56 -7.50 2.36 -3.65
C LEU A 56 -8.55 2.41 -2.54
N LEU A 57 -9.14 1.27 -2.22
CA LEU A 57 -9.85 1.02 -0.98
C LEU A 57 -8.88 0.43 0.04
N LEU A 58 -8.60 1.16 1.11
CA LEU A 58 -7.67 0.76 2.16
C LEU A 58 -8.45 0.36 3.42
N THR A 59 -8.08 -0.78 4.02
CA THR A 59 -8.69 -1.29 5.26
C THR A 59 -7.63 -2.01 6.10
N GLY A 60 -7.16 -1.38 7.19
CA GLY A 60 -6.01 -1.91 7.94
C GLY A 60 -4.79 -2.04 7.03
N SER A 61 -4.17 -3.21 6.99
CA SER A 61 -3.04 -3.51 6.10
C SER A 61 -3.43 -3.96 4.69
N LYS A 62 -4.73 -4.05 4.37
CA LYS A 62 -5.22 -4.52 3.08
C LYS A 62 -5.55 -3.35 2.15
N PHE A 63 -5.37 -3.59 0.86
CA PHE A 63 -5.79 -2.68 -0.20
C PHE A 63 -6.54 -3.42 -1.31
N PHE A 64 -7.40 -2.68 -2.01
CA PHE A 64 -8.01 -3.10 -3.26
C PHE A 64 -8.01 -1.93 -4.23
N ASP A 65 -7.45 -2.12 -5.41
CA ASP A 65 -7.46 -1.18 -6.52
C ASP A 65 -8.75 -1.36 -7.32
N THR A 66 -9.60 -0.34 -7.31
CA THR A 66 -10.91 -0.37 -7.99
C THR A 66 -10.79 -0.22 -9.50
N ARG A 67 -9.68 0.32 -10.01
CA ARG A 67 -9.45 0.50 -11.45
C ARG A 67 -8.91 -0.77 -12.09
N MET A 68 -8.10 -1.53 -11.36
CA MET A 68 -7.51 -2.78 -11.83
C MET A 68 -8.21 -4.04 -11.33
N GLU A 69 -9.16 -3.90 -10.40
CA GLU A 69 -9.85 -4.99 -9.73
C GLU A 69 -8.90 -6.00 -9.06
N ARG A 70 -7.82 -5.49 -8.46
CA ARG A 70 -6.77 -6.30 -7.82
C ARG A 70 -6.55 -5.83 -6.39
N GLY A 71 -6.29 -6.78 -5.49
CA GLY A 71 -6.01 -6.48 -4.09
C GLY A 71 -4.80 -7.23 -3.55
N GLY A 72 -4.37 -6.83 -2.36
CA GLY A 72 -3.23 -7.43 -1.67
C GLY A 72 -3.21 -7.04 -0.20
N GLY A 73 -2.19 -7.50 0.52
CA GLY A 73 -2.06 -7.28 1.96
C GLY A 73 -0.62 -7.00 2.38
N GLY A 74 -0.46 -6.01 3.24
CA GLY A 74 0.84 -5.59 3.78
C GLY A 74 1.62 -4.69 2.84
N ALA A 75 2.68 -4.12 3.39
CA ALA A 75 3.49 -3.09 2.74
C ALA A 75 4.20 -3.60 1.47
N VAL A 76 4.62 -4.87 1.46
CA VAL A 76 5.35 -5.46 0.33
C VAL A 76 4.45 -5.59 -0.90
N ASP A 77 3.24 -6.13 -0.75
CA ASP A 77 2.32 -6.27 -1.88
C ASP A 77 1.86 -4.91 -2.39
N LEU A 78 1.66 -3.94 -1.50
CA LEU A 78 1.30 -2.59 -1.88
C LEU A 78 2.44 -1.89 -2.65
N ALA A 79 3.70 -2.05 -2.22
CA ALA A 79 4.85 -1.52 -2.94
C ALA A 79 5.01 -2.16 -4.33
N LYS A 80 4.82 -3.48 -4.44
CA LYS A 80 4.82 -4.20 -5.73
C LYS A 80 3.73 -3.65 -6.66
N HIS A 81 2.52 -3.44 -6.13
CA HIS A 81 1.37 -2.95 -6.90
C HIS A 81 1.56 -1.51 -7.38
N LEU A 82 1.96 -0.60 -6.48
CA LEU A 82 2.10 0.82 -6.80
C LEU A 82 3.30 1.14 -7.70
N LEU A 83 4.39 0.39 -7.55
CA LEU A 83 5.68 0.72 -8.18
C LEU A 83 6.09 -0.29 -9.26
N GLY A 84 5.25 -1.31 -9.55
CA GLY A 84 5.53 -2.34 -10.56
C GLY A 84 6.78 -3.18 -10.24
N LEU A 85 7.05 -3.43 -8.96
CA LEU A 85 8.30 -4.04 -8.50
C LEU A 85 8.16 -5.55 -8.27
N ASP A 86 9.29 -6.24 -8.34
CA ASP A 86 9.44 -7.56 -7.73
C ASP A 86 9.58 -7.45 -6.19
N PHE A 87 9.52 -8.60 -5.51
CA PHE A 87 9.64 -8.66 -4.05
C PHE A 87 10.95 -8.03 -3.53
N ARG A 88 12.07 -8.28 -4.20
CA ARG A 88 13.38 -7.81 -3.76
C ARG A 88 13.46 -6.30 -3.79
N ARG A 89 13.06 -5.68 -4.89
CA ARG A 89 13.05 -4.22 -5.04
C ARG A 89 12.03 -3.58 -4.10
N ALA A 90 10.88 -4.20 -3.87
CA ALA A 90 9.91 -3.72 -2.89
C ALA A 90 10.51 -3.65 -1.47
N VAL A 91 11.18 -4.70 -1.03
CA VAL A 91 11.89 -4.75 0.27
C VAL A 91 12.94 -3.64 0.38
N GLU A 92 13.75 -3.45 -0.66
CA GLU A 92 14.78 -2.40 -0.68
C GLU A 92 14.16 -1.00 -0.55
N ILE A 93 13.03 -0.74 -1.22
CA ILE A 93 12.31 0.54 -1.13
C ILE A 93 11.70 0.73 0.27
N LEU A 94 11.04 -0.27 0.84
CA LEU A 94 10.43 -0.17 2.17
C LEU A 94 11.48 0.21 3.23
N ARG A 95 12.64 -0.46 3.21
CA ARG A 95 13.77 -0.12 4.11
C ARG A 95 14.25 1.31 3.91
N ARG A 96 14.37 1.78 2.66
CA ARG A 96 14.79 3.16 2.34
C ARG A 96 13.78 4.21 2.82
N CYS A 97 12.49 3.87 2.85
CA CYS A 97 11.42 4.73 3.38
C CYS A 97 11.33 4.71 4.92
N GLY A 98 12.19 3.95 5.60
CA GLY A 98 12.16 3.76 7.04
C GLY A 98 10.95 2.96 7.53
N LEU A 99 10.36 2.16 6.63
CA LEU A 99 9.19 1.33 6.90
C LEU A 99 9.56 -0.05 7.37
#